data_AF-A0A225EE20-F1
#
_entry.id   AF-A0A225EE20-F1
#
_cell.length_a   1.000
_cell.length_b   1.000
_cell.length_c   1.000
_cell.angle_alpha   90.00
_cell.angle_beta   90.00
_cell.angle_gamma   90.00
#
_symmetry.space_group_name_H-M   'P 1'
#
loop_
_entity.id
_entity.type
_entity.pdbx_description
1 polymer ?
#
loop_
_entity_poly.entity_id
_entity_poly.type
_entity_poly.pdbx_seq_one_letter_code
_entity_poly.pdbx_strand_id
1 'polypeptide(L)' 'MVNNLITIMEKGGAKIQTVRCPFEEGKAAFPGAKIKMQSHVQIAVLDRECIDKRIWLIPEVM' A
#
# COMPACT_ATOMS: atom_id res chain seq x y z
N MET A 1 -11.44 -2.49 11.26
CA MET A 1 -10.26 -1.70 11.71
C MET A 1 -9.02 -2.56 11.46
N VAL A 2 -8.03 -2.06 10.71
CA VAL A 2 -6.87 -2.83 10.21
C VAL A 2 -6.12 -3.59 11.32
N ASN A 3 -6.10 -3.05 12.54
CA ASN A 3 -5.43 -3.64 13.70
C ASN A 3 -5.95 -5.05 14.06
N ASN A 4 -7.24 -5.32 13.88
CA ASN A 4 -7.81 -6.62 14.22
C ASN A 4 -7.35 -7.71 13.24
N LEU A 5 -7.10 -7.35 11.98
CA LEU A 5 -6.64 -8.30 10.96
C LEU A 5 -5.22 -8.78 11.25
N ILE A 6 -4.36 -7.84 11.70
CA ILE A 6 -2.97 -8.13 12.07
C ILE A 6 -2.92 -9.16 13.19
N THR A 7 -3.68 -8.95 14.25
CA THR A 7 -3.72 -9.88 15.39
C THR A 7 -4.21 -11.27 15.01
N ILE A 8 -5.15 -11.40 14.05
CA ILE A 8 -5.66 -12.69 13.59
C ILE A 8 -4.60 -13.44 12.79
N MET A 9 -3.89 -12.75 11.89
CA MET A 9 -2.86 -13.36 11.05
C MET A 9 -1.62 -13.76 11.86
N GLU A 10 -1.21 -12.94 12.83
CA GLU A 10 -0.11 -13.28 13.75
C GLU A 10 -0.43 -14.51 14.60
N LYS A 11 -1.67 -14.64 15.09
CA LYS A 11 -2.14 -15.85 15.79
C LYS A 11 -2.13 -17.10 14.89
N GLY A 12 -2.27 -16.92 13.57
CA GLY A 12 -2.13 -17.98 12.58
C GLY A 12 -0.69 -18.29 12.19
N GLY A 13 0.30 -17.67 12.83
CA GLY A 13 1.72 -17.86 12.54
C GLY A 13 2.25 -17.08 11.33
N ALA A 14 1.43 -16.22 10.71
CA ALA A 14 1.86 -15.37 9.61
C ALA A 14 2.44 -14.05 10.14
N LYS A 15 3.70 -13.75 9.81
CA LYS A 15 4.33 -12.45 10.09
C LYS A 15 3.93 -11.44 9.02
N ILE A 16 3.14 -10.43 9.38
CA ILE A 16 2.82 -9.32 8.47
C ILE A 16 3.95 -8.29 8.50
N GLN A 17 4.46 -7.92 7.33
CA GLN A 17 5.51 -6.90 7.20
C GLN A 17 4.99 -5.56 6.71
N THR A 18 3.98 -5.57 5.82
CA THR A 18 3.36 -4.37 5.26
C THR A 18 1.86 -4.59 5.05
N VAL A 19 1.08 -3.52 5.16
CA VAL A 19 -0.32 -3.48 4.72
C VAL A 19 -0.42 -2.52 3.55
N ARG A 20 -1.01 -2.97 2.44
CA ARG A 20 -1.16 -2.18 1.21
C ARG A 20 -2.65 -1.93 0.95
N CYS A 21 -3.02 -0.69 0.73
CA CYS A 21 -4.39 -0.27 0.49
C CYS A 21 -4.47 0.48 -0.85
N PRO A 22 -4.91 -0.19 -1.93
CA PRO A 22 -5.21 0.49 -3.18
C PRO A 22 -6.52 1.27 -3.04
N PHE A 23 -6.56 2.48 -3.60
CA PHE A 23 -7.78 3.25 -3.77
C PHE A 23 -7.75 4.03 -5.08
N GLU A 24 -8.95 4.22 -5.62
CA GLU A 24 -9.15 4.96 -6.86
C GLU A 24 -9.27 6.47 -6.58
N GLU A 25 -8.58 7.28 -7.37
CA GLU A 25 -8.53 8.73 -7.21
C GLU A 25 -8.81 9.46 -8.53
N GLY A 26 -9.24 10.72 -8.43
CA GLY A 26 -9.57 11.55 -9.57
C GLY A 26 -11.00 11.38 -10.09
N LYS A 27 -11.23 11.87 -11.31
CA LYS A 27 -12.52 11.80 -12.00
C LYS A 27 -12.73 10.42 -12.63
N ALA A 28 -13.97 10.12 -12.98
CA ALA A 28 -14.32 8.94 -13.78
C ALA A 28 -13.47 8.89 -15.06
N ALA A 29 -12.98 7.70 -15.43
CA ALA A 29 -12.08 7.54 -16.57
C ALA A 29 -12.73 7.83 -17.93
N PHE A 30 -14.03 7.60 -18.02
CA PHE A 30 -14.90 7.98 -19.14
C PHE A 30 -16.28 8.37 -18.59
N PRO A 31 -17.12 9.08 -19.37
CA PRO A 31 -18.45 9.48 -18.91
C PRO A 31 -19.27 8.28 -18.41
N GLY A 32 -19.72 8.33 -17.15
CA GLY A 32 -20.49 7.26 -16.51
C GLY A 32 -19.66 6.09 -15.97
N ALA A 33 -18.33 6.10 -16.10
CA ALA A 33 -17.48 5.05 -15.55
C ALA A 33 -17.54 4.99 -14.03
N LYS A 34 -17.51 3.76 -13.49
CA LYS A 34 -17.27 3.52 -12.06
C LYS A 34 -15.78 3.45 -11.69
N ILE A 35 -14.91 3.35 -12.69
CA ILE A 35 -13.46 3.41 -12.53
C ILE A 35 -12.95 4.84 -12.67
N LYS A 36 -11.91 5.19 -11.92
CA LYS A 36 -11.31 6.54 -11.97
C LYS A 36 -10.01 6.56 -12.76
N MET A 37 -9.58 7.76 -13.15
CA MET A 37 -8.38 8.00 -13.96
C MET A 37 -7.07 7.58 -13.26
N GLN A 38 -7.06 7.55 -11.94
CA GLN A 38 -5.87 7.27 -11.16
C GLN A 38 -6.16 6.21 -10.11
N SER A 39 -5.12 5.47 -9.74
CA SER A 39 -5.13 4.62 -8.56
C SER A 39 -3.88 4.90 -7.77
N HIS A 40 -4.03 4.97 -6.45
CA HIS A 40 -2.93 5.11 -5.51
C HIS A 40 -2.92 3.91 -4.58
N VAL A 41 -1.72 3.49 -4.21
CA VAL A 41 -1.53 2.45 -3.20
C VAL A 41 -0.85 3.09 -2.00
N GLN A 42 -1.55 3.17 -0.89
CA GLN A 42 -0.95 3.50 0.39
C GLN A 42 -0.34 2.25 1.00
N ILE A 43 0.90 2.36 1.47
CA ILE A 43 1.62 1.25 2.10
C ILE A 43 1.98 1.66 3.53
N ALA A 44 1.41 0.95 4.51
CA ALA A 44 1.83 1.03 5.90
C ALA A 44 2.85 -0.08 6.15
N VAL A 45 4.09 0.29 6.46
CA VAL A 45 5.19 -0.64 6.73
C VAL A 45 5.31 -0.85 8.24
N LEU A 46 5.26 -2.12 8.67
CA LEU A 46 5.47 -2.50 10.07
C LEU A 46 6.90 -2.99 10.30
N ASP A 47 7.45 -3.77 9.35
CA ASP A 47 8.80 -4.32 9.46
C ASP A 47 9.84 -3.29 9.02
N ARG A 48 10.74 -2.91 9.93
CA ARG A 48 11.76 -1.88 9.69
C ARG A 48 12.75 -2.31 8.62
N GLU A 49 12.95 -3.62 8.41
CA GLU A 49 13.80 -4.14 7.35
C GLU A 49 13.25 -3.80 5.94
N CYS A 50 11.93 -3.62 5.81
CA CYS A 50 11.32 -3.19 4.54
C CYS A 50 11.59 -1.72 4.19
N ILE A 51 12.08 -0.91 5.13
CA ILE A 51 12.41 0.52 4.93
C ILE A 51 13.93 0.71 4.82
N ASP A 52 14.67 -0.31 4.37
CA ASP A 52 16.13 -0.27 4.30
C ASP A 52 16.63 1.02 3.59
N LYS A 53 17.61 1.67 4.20
CA LYS A 53 18.17 2.99 3.85
C LYS A 53 18.69 3.06 2.41
N ARG A 54 18.91 1.92 1.76
CA ARG A 54 19.44 1.81 0.40
C ARG A 54 18.40 2.04 -0.70
N ILE A 55 17.10 1.91 -0.40
CA ILE A 55 16.02 2.05 -1.40
C ILE A 55 15.73 3.53 -1.75
N TRP A 56 16.18 4.48 -0.93
CA TRP A 56 16.01 5.92 -1.18
C TRP A 56 16.93 6.49 -2.27
N LEU A 57 17.82 5.68 -2.86
CA LEU A 57 18.56 6.04 -4.07
C LEU A 57 17.68 5.76 -5.29
N ILE A 58 16.57 6.48 -5.43
CA ILE A 58 15.96 6.65 -6.75
C ILE A 58 16.86 7.68 -7.43
N PRO A 59 17.65 7.34 -8.47
CA PRO A 59 18.36 8.35 -9.22
C PRO A 59 17.28 9.30 -9.74
N GLU A 60 17.45 10.61 -9.50
CA GLU A 60 16.65 11.61 -10.19
C GLU A 60 16.70 11.26 -11.67
N VAL A 61 15.54 10.89 -12.23
CA VAL A 61 15.41 10.63 -13.65
C VAL A 61 15.72 11.95 -14.34
N MET A 62 16.91 12.06 -14.92
CA MET A 62 17.29 13.11 -15.87
C MET A 62 16.44 13.03 -17.13
#